data_AF-A0A7W7MTR2-F1
#
_entry.id   AF-A0A7W7MTR2-F1
#
_cell.length_a   1.000
_cell.length_b   1.000
_cell.length_c   1.000
_cell.angle_alpha   90.00
_cell.angle_beta   90.00
_cell.angle_gamma   90.00
#
_symmetry.space_group_name_H-M   'P 1'
#
loop_
_entity.id
_entity.type
_entity.pdbx_description
1 polymer ?
#
loop_
_entity_poly.entity_id
_entity_poly.type
_entity_poly.pdbx_seq_one_letter_code
_entity_poly.pdbx_strand_id
1 'polypeptide(L)'
;MTVPLDPPAVFAEFIERVACYDPVPDTGPVAVIGLRTALGEATFQVSDHVVRAMCRALEAYRDPDDRGTCSSCGSRSLDENLHCRDCGRLHGILGAVIAEHARRVAADPSYGPPG
;
A
#
# COMPACT_ATOMS: atom_id res chain seq x y z
N MET A 1 13.80 11.88 -6.41
CA MET A 1 14.89 10.89 -6.42
C MET A 1 14.45 9.73 -5.57
N THR A 2 14.20 8.56 -6.15
CA THR A 2 13.91 7.34 -5.39
C THR A 2 15.20 6.82 -4.80
N VAL A 3 15.22 6.56 -3.49
CA VAL A 3 16.33 5.84 -2.85
C VAL A 3 16.53 4.52 -3.58
N PRO A 4 17.76 4.13 -3.97
CA PRO A 4 18.01 2.82 -4.55
C PRO A 4 17.48 1.75 -3.60
N LEU A 5 16.59 0.90 -4.10
CA LEU A 5 16.11 -0.24 -3.34
C LEU A 5 17.27 -1.24 -3.19
N ASP A 6 17.47 -1.74 -1.97
CA ASP A 6 18.34 -2.87 -1.66
C ASP A 6 17.43 -4.08 -1.32
N PRO A 7 17.07 -4.91 -2.31
CA PRO A 7 16.11 -5.99 -2.10
C PRO A 7 16.56 -6.99 -1.03
N PRO A 8 17.84 -7.42 -0.96
CA PRO A 8 18.34 -8.23 0.17
C PRO A 8 18.08 -7.60 1.54
N ALA A 9 18.38 -6.31 1.74
CA ALA A 9 18.17 -5.64 3.02
C ALA A 9 16.67 -5.56 3.38
N VAL A 10 15.82 -5.20 2.42
CA VAL A 10 14.36 -5.15 2.62
C VAL A 10 13.79 -6.54 2.96
N PHE A 11 14.31 -7.59 2.33
CA PHE A 11 13.88 -8.96 2.61
C PHE A 11 14.34 -9.43 3.99
N ALA A 12 15.57 -9.11 4.40
CA ALA A 12 16.05 -9.38 5.75
C ALA A 12 15.17 -8.72 6.82
N GLU A 13 14.84 -7.44 6.64
CA GLU A 13 13.98 -6.69 7.56
C GLU A 13 12.56 -7.30 7.64
N PHE A 14 12.02 -7.73 6.49
CA PHE A 14 10.74 -8.43 6.46
C PHE A 14 10.77 -9.73 7.28
N ILE A 15 11.83 -10.54 7.12
CA ILE A 15 11.99 -11.78 7.89
C ILE A 15 12.05 -11.49 9.38
N GLU A 16 12.92 -10.55 9.80
CA GLU A 16 13.10 -10.21 11.22
C GLU A 16 11.78 -9.74 11.87
N ARG A 17 11.04 -8.88 11.17
CA ARG A 17 9.74 -8.36 11.64
C ARG A 17 8.67 -9.44 11.76
N VAL A 18 8.70 -10.46 10.90
CA VAL A 18 7.69 -11.53 10.89
C VAL A 18 8.06 -12.67 11.84
N ALA A 19 9.34 -13.03 11.90
CA ALA A 19 9.84 -14.17 12.67
C ALA A 19 9.56 -14.06 14.18
N CYS A 20 9.50 -12.84 14.74
CA CYS A 20 9.19 -12.64 16.15
C CYS A 20 7.76 -13.05 16.55
N TYR A 21 6.88 -13.31 15.57
CA TYR A 21 5.51 -13.79 15.77
C TYR A 21 5.33 -15.25 15.37
N ASP A 22 6.42 -15.98 15.06
CA ASP A 22 6.35 -17.41 14.74
C ASP A 22 5.91 -18.21 15.98
N PRO A 23 4.78 -18.94 15.94
CA PRO A 23 4.32 -19.73 17.07
C PRO A 23 5.19 -20.97 17.34
N VAL A 24 6.06 -21.36 16.40
CA VAL A 24 6.89 -22.57 16.49
C VAL A 24 8.33 -22.30 16.00
N PRO A 25 9.07 -21.37 16.64
CA PRO A 25 10.34 -20.85 16.13
C PRO A 25 11.48 -21.88 16.07
N ASP A 26 11.38 -22.95 16.85
CA ASP A 26 12.37 -24.03 16.86
C ASP A 26 12.22 -25.01 15.67
N THR A 27 11.19 -24.84 14.86
CA THR A 27 11.04 -25.64 13.63
C THR A 27 12.07 -25.18 12.61
N GLY A 28 12.80 -26.13 12.03
CA GLY A 28 13.79 -25.83 10.98
C GLY A 28 13.17 -25.12 9.75
N PRO A 29 14.00 -24.48 8.92
CA PRO A 29 13.51 -23.78 7.73
C PRO A 29 12.84 -24.73 6.74
N VAL A 30 11.76 -24.27 6.12
CA VAL A 30 11.00 -25.06 5.14
C VAL A 30 11.33 -24.69 3.70
N ALA A 31 11.97 -23.54 3.48
CA ALA A 31 12.38 -23.08 2.16
C ALA A 31 13.66 -22.24 2.21
N VAL A 32 14.26 -22.09 1.04
CA VAL A 32 15.41 -21.22 0.79
C VAL A 32 15.05 -20.25 -0.33
N ILE A 33 15.25 -18.95 -0.10
CA ILE A 33 14.97 -17.89 -1.08
C ILE A 33 16.30 -17.23 -1.45
N GLY A 34 16.62 -17.28 -2.75
CA GLY A 34 17.78 -16.60 -3.32
C GLY A 34 17.37 -15.31 -4.01
N LEU A 35 18.05 -14.21 -3.67
CA LEU A 35 17.89 -12.90 -4.33
C LEU A 35 19.18 -12.58 -5.08
N ARG A 36 19.06 -12.35 -6.39
CA ARG A 36 20.16 -11.93 -7.25
C ARG A 36 19.86 -10.54 -7.77
N THR A 37 20.78 -9.61 -7.56
CA THR A 37 20.68 -8.22 -7.99
C THR A 37 21.91 -7.82 -8.79
N ALA A 38 21.87 -6.66 -9.43
CA ALA A 38 23.06 -6.10 -10.08
C ALA A 38 24.20 -5.80 -9.09
N LEU A 39 23.88 -5.65 -7.80
CA LEU A 39 24.84 -5.32 -6.73
C LEU A 39 25.38 -6.54 -5.98
N GLY A 40 24.81 -7.73 -6.20
CA GLY A 40 25.22 -8.96 -5.52
C GLY A 40 24.11 -9.98 -5.35
N GLU A 41 24.41 -11.05 -4.62
CA GLU A 41 23.48 -12.13 -4.31
C GLU A 41 23.35 -12.36 -2.80
N ALA A 42 22.16 -12.76 -2.36
CA ALA A 42 21.85 -13.11 -0.97
C ALA A 42 20.95 -14.35 -0.94
N THR A 43 21.06 -15.14 0.13
CA THR A 43 20.24 -16.34 0.35
C THR A 43 19.68 -16.34 1.76
N PHE A 44 18.40 -16.66 1.90
CA PHE A 44 17.68 -16.66 3.16
C PHE A 44 17.03 -18.02 3.39
N GLN A 45 17.27 -18.62 4.56
CA GLN A 45 16.50 -19.76 5.04
C GLN A 45 15.26 -19.23 5.76
N VAL A 46 14.08 -19.72 5.40
CA VAL A 46 12.81 -19.16 5.89
C VAL A 46 11.92 -20.23 6.51
N SER A 47 11.26 -19.89 7.62
CA SER A 47 10.26 -20.74 8.28
C SER A 47 8.93 -20.74 7.51
N ASP A 48 8.06 -21.70 7.81
CA ASP A 48 6.70 -21.77 7.24
C ASP A 48 5.91 -20.49 7.53
N HIS A 49 6.07 -19.91 8.72
CA HIS A 49 5.40 -18.68 9.12
C HIS A 49 5.78 -17.51 8.20
N VAL A 50 7.08 -17.32 7.94
CA VAL A 50 7.60 -16.29 7.04
C VAL A 50 7.11 -16.50 5.60
N VAL A 51 7.13 -17.74 5.11
CA VAL A 51 6.63 -18.06 3.74
C VAL A 51 5.15 -17.69 3.61
N ARG A 52 4.31 -18.06 4.58
CA ARG A 52 2.88 -17.70 4.55
C ARG A 52 2.65 -16.20 4.60
N ALA A 53 3.40 -15.48 5.43
CA ALA A 53 3.31 -14.02 5.51
C ALA A 53 3.70 -13.37 4.18
N MET A 54 4.77 -13.85 3.54
CA MET A 54 5.21 -13.39 2.23
C MET A 54 4.13 -13.64 1.16
N CYS A 55 3.57 -14.85 1.07
CA CYS A 55 2.50 -15.16 0.12
C CYS A 55 1.29 -14.23 0.31
N ARG A 56 0.84 -14.02 1.56
CA ARG A 56 -0.28 -13.11 1.85
C ARG A 56 0.04 -11.66 1.46
N ALA A 57 1.26 -11.19 1.70
CA ALA A 57 1.68 -9.85 1.32
C ALA A 57 1.66 -9.66 -0.20
N LEU A 58 2.11 -10.66 -0.95
CA LEU A 58 2.08 -10.65 -2.42
C LEU A 58 0.64 -10.71 -2.96
N GLU A 59 -0.23 -11.54 -2.37
CA GLU A 59 -1.65 -11.62 -2.74
C GLU A 59 -2.42 -10.32 -2.43
N ALA A 60 -2.06 -9.65 -1.34
CA ALA A 60 -2.67 -8.39 -0.92
C ALA A 60 -2.12 -7.16 -1.67
N TYR A 61 -1.04 -7.30 -2.42
CA TYR A 61 -0.43 -6.19 -3.14
C TYR A 61 -1.43 -5.57 -4.13
N ARG A 62 -1.52 -4.24 -4.09
CA ARG A 62 -2.26 -3.42 -5.04
C ARG A 62 -1.29 -2.42 -5.62
N ASP A 63 -1.17 -2.42 -6.94
CA ASP A 63 -0.33 -1.43 -7.61
C ASP A 63 -0.92 -0.03 -7.32
N PRO A 64 -0.15 0.91 -6.75
CA PRO A 64 -0.60 2.29 -6.60
C PRO A 64 -1.05 2.89 -7.94
N ASP A 65 -0.47 2.44 -9.05
CA ASP A 65 -0.79 2.89 -10.40
C ASP A 65 -2.09 2.28 -10.97
N ASP A 66 -2.63 1.22 -10.34
CA ASP A 66 -3.93 0.61 -10.70
C ASP A 66 -5.13 1.46 -10.22
N ARG A 67 -4.89 2.50 -9.44
CA ARG A 67 -5.97 3.35 -8.89
C ARG A 67 -6.61 4.26 -9.94
N GLY A 68 -6.07 4.30 -11.15
CA GLY A 68 -6.56 5.08 -12.28
C GLY A 68 -6.00 6.50 -12.31
N THR A 69 -6.57 7.35 -13.19
CA THR A 69 -6.21 8.76 -13.32
C THR A 69 -7.26 9.68 -12.71
N CYS A 70 -6.80 10.73 -12.06
CA CYS A 70 -7.61 11.86 -11.65
C CYS A 70 -8.29 12.47 -12.89
N SER A 71 -9.62 12.46 -12.91
CA SER A 71 -10.39 13.04 -14.01
C SER A 71 -10.28 14.57 -14.12
N SER A 72 -9.74 15.24 -13.09
CA SER A 72 -9.60 16.70 -13.04
C SER A 72 -8.23 17.19 -13.51
N CYS A 73 -7.14 16.55 -13.11
CA CYS A 73 -5.77 16.97 -13.44
C CYS A 73 -4.96 15.92 -14.19
N GLY A 74 -5.51 14.72 -14.43
CA GLY A 74 -4.85 13.63 -15.15
C GLY A 74 -3.82 12.85 -14.34
N SER A 75 -3.56 13.21 -13.08
CA SER A 75 -2.58 12.56 -12.21
C SER A 75 -2.94 11.10 -11.88
N ARG A 76 -1.93 10.23 -11.74
CA ARG A 76 -2.08 8.84 -11.25
C ARG A 76 -1.96 8.71 -9.72
N SER A 77 -1.74 9.82 -9.01
CA SER A 77 -1.50 9.85 -7.56
C SER A 77 -2.78 9.73 -6.72
N LEU A 78 -3.66 8.78 -7.04
CA LEU A 78 -4.86 8.50 -6.24
C LEU A 78 -4.49 7.67 -5.01
N ASP A 79 -5.06 8.00 -3.85
CA ASP A 79 -4.94 7.19 -2.64
C ASP A 79 -5.97 6.05 -2.61
N GLU A 80 -5.95 5.25 -1.53
CA GLU A 80 -6.88 4.12 -1.35
C GLU A 80 -8.35 4.55 -1.21
N ASN A 81 -8.60 5.81 -0.88
CA ASN A 81 -9.91 6.43 -0.81
C ASN A 81 -10.27 7.20 -2.08
N LEU A 82 -9.48 7.04 -3.15
CA LEU A 82 -9.61 7.75 -4.43
C LEU A 82 -9.41 9.27 -4.33
N HIS A 83 -8.75 9.78 -3.28
CA HIS A 83 -8.31 11.18 -3.25
C HIS A 83 -7.07 11.35 -4.12
N CYS A 84 -7.09 12.35 -4.99
CA CYS A 84 -5.91 12.79 -5.70
C CYS A 84 -5.00 13.55 -4.75
N ARG A 85 -3.79 13.03 -4.51
CA ARG A 85 -2.79 13.68 -3.64
C ARG A 85 -2.22 14.97 -4.22
N ASP A 86 -2.41 15.22 -5.52
CA ASP A 86 -1.88 16.41 -6.20
C ASP A 86 -2.89 17.57 -6.23
N CYS A 87 -4.17 17.30 -6.51
CA CYS A 87 -5.20 18.35 -6.57
C CYS A 87 -6.22 18.32 -5.42
N GLY A 88 -6.11 17.36 -4.51
CA GLY A 88 -6.95 17.22 -3.31
C GLY A 88 -8.40 16.77 -3.57
N ARG A 89 -8.76 16.45 -4.81
CA ARG A 89 -10.14 16.06 -5.16
C ARG A 89 -10.38 14.57 -4.93
N LEU A 90 -11.58 14.24 -4.43
CA LEU A 90 -12.08 12.88 -4.31
C LEU A 90 -12.61 12.41 -5.67
N HIS A 91 -12.15 11.25 -6.14
CA HIS A 91 -12.53 10.66 -7.44
C HIS A 91 -13.35 9.37 -7.27
N GLY A 92 -13.99 8.94 -8.36
CA GLY A 92 -15.00 7.87 -8.39
C GLY A 92 -16.44 8.41 -8.38
N ILE A 93 -17.41 7.64 -8.88
CA ILE A 93 -18.83 8.05 -8.96
C ILE A 93 -19.35 8.45 -7.57
N LEU A 94 -18.99 7.68 -6.53
CA LEU A 94 -19.34 8.00 -5.15
C LEU A 94 -18.70 9.32 -4.70
N GLY A 95 -17.45 9.57 -5.07
CA GLY A 95 -16.75 10.81 -4.73
C GLY A 95 -17.35 12.05 -5.37
N ALA A 96 -17.78 11.94 -6.63
CA ALA A 96 -18.50 13.01 -7.32
C ALA A 96 -19.86 13.28 -6.65
N VAL A 97 -20.58 12.23 -6.25
CA VAL A 97 -21.86 12.35 -5.53
C VAL A 97 -21.67 12.99 -4.16
N ILE A 98 -20.66 12.58 -3.38
CA ILE A 98 -20.35 13.18 -2.07
C ILE A 98 -19.93 14.65 -2.22
N ALA A 99 -19.07 14.97 -3.19
CA ALA A 99 -18.61 16.35 -3.43
C ALA A 99 -19.74 17.26 -3.91
N GLU A 100 -20.66 16.74 -4.73
CA GLU A 100 -21.87 17.45 -5.14
C GLU A 100 -22.82 17.66 -3.96
N HIS A 101 -23.01 16.64 -3.11
CA HIS A 101 -23.82 16.74 -1.91
C HIS A 101 -23.25 17.76 -0.91
N ALA A 102 -21.94 17.74 -0.66
CA ALA A 102 -21.28 18.71 0.22
C ALA A 102 -21.40 20.14 -0.31
N ARG A 103 -21.24 20.36 -1.63
CA ARG A 103 -21.47 21.67 -2.27
C ARG A 103 -22.92 22.14 -2.10
N ARG A 104 -23.89 21.24 -2.27
CA ARG A 104 -25.32 21.55 -2.06
C ARG A 104 -25.62 21.94 -0.62
N VAL A 105 -25.09 21.21 0.36
CA VAL A 105 -25.30 21.53 1.79
C VAL A 105 -24.64 22.86 2.15
N ALA A 106 -23.42 23.13 1.69
CA ALA A 106 -22.73 24.39 1.95
C ALA A 106 -23.41 25.61 1.31
N ALA A 107 -24.18 25.41 0.24
CA ALA A 107 -24.96 26.46 -0.41
C ALA A 107 -26.37 26.65 0.18
N ASP A 108 -26.79 25.78 1.12
CA ASP A 108 -28.11 25.87 1.75
C ASP A 108 -28.06 26.81 2.96
N PRO A 109 -28.75 27.97 2.91
CA PRO A 109 -28.74 28.95 3.99
C PRO A 109 -29.44 28.46 5.28
N SER A 110 -30.12 27.30 5.25
CA SER A 110 -30.70 26.68 6.45
C SER A 110 -29.66 25.97 7.33
N TYR A 111 -28.42 25.81 6.86
CA TYR A 111 -27.32 25.12 7.55
C TYR A 111 -26.21 26.10 8.02
N GLY A 112 -26.60 27.29 8.48
CA GLY A 112 -25.72 28.20 9.25
C GLY A 112 -25.74 27.89 10.74
N PRO A 113 -24.71 28.27 11.54
CA PRO A 113 -24.75 28.03 12.98
C PRO A 113 -25.97 28.74 13.59
N PRO A 114 -26.65 28.12 14.58
CA PRO A 114 -27.81 28.76 15.21
C PRO A 114 -27.37 30.09 15.81
N GLY A 115 -28.07 31.16 15.41
CA GLY A 115 -27.90 32.51 15.94
C GLY A 115 -28.41 32.68 17.35
#